data_AF-A0A174VEM1-F1
#
_entry.id   AF-A0A174VEM1-F1
#
_cell.length_a   1.000
_cell.length_b   1.000
_cell.length_c   1.000
_cell.angle_alpha   90.00
_cell.angle_beta   90.00
_cell.angle_gamma   90.00
#
_symmetry.space_group_name_H-M   'P 1'
#
loop_
_entity.id
_entity.type
_entity.pdbx_description
1 polymer ?
#
loop_
_entity_poly.entity_id
_entity_poly.type
_entity_poly.pdbx_seq_one_letter_code
_entity_poly.pdbx_strand_id
1 'polypeptide(L)' 'MKTEELIRYYKANIEAIEKGLNNDSLSADKKFRLGYTQQALDGYKSALQELLGNNND' A
#
# COMPACT_ATOMS: atom_id res chain seq x y z
N MET A 1 -14.89 -0.29 -6.78
CA MET A 1 -13.60 0.43 -6.94
C MET A 1 -12.69 -0.46 -7.77
N LYS A 2 -12.09 0.05 -8.86
CA LYS A 2 -11.20 -0.75 -9.71
C LYS A 2 -9.87 -1.00 -8.98
N THR A 3 -9.21 -2.13 -9.21
CA THR A 3 -7.96 -2.52 -8.50
C THR A 3 -6.87 -1.43 -8.55
N GLU A 4 -6.81 -0.66 -9.64
CA GLU A 4 -5.90 0.48 -9.78
C GLU A 4 -6.20 1.66 -8.84
N GLU A 5 -7.48 1.95 -8.56
CA GLU A 5 -7.88 3.01 -7.61
C GLU A 5 -7.45 2.63 -6.18
N LEU A 6 -7.57 1.35 -5.84
CA LEU A 6 -7.15 0.83 -4.55
C LEU A 6 -5.63 0.94 -4.37
N ILE A 7 -4.85 0.60 -5.41
CA ILE A 7 -3.39 0.78 -5.42
C ILE A 7 -3.01 2.26 -5.23
N ARG A 8 -3.70 3.18 -5.92
CA ARG A 8 -3.48 4.64 -5.75
C ARG A 8 -3.78 5.08 -4.32
N TYR A 9 -4.89 4.61 -3.74
CA TYR A 9 -5.27 4.91 -2.36
C TYR A 9 -4.21 4.45 -1.35
N TYR A 10 -3.69 3.23 -1.48
CA TYR A 10 -2.67 2.72 -0.56
C TYR A 10 -1.33 3.45 -0.70
N LYS A 11 -0.91 3.77 -1.93
CA LYS A 11 0.30 4.59 -2.15
C LYS A 11 0.19 5.97 -1.48
N ALA A 12 -0.94 6.65 -1.64
CA ALA A 12 -1.17 7.95 -1.01
C ALA A 12 -1.15 7.87 0.53
N ASN A 13 -1.69 6.79 1.10
CA ASN A 13 -1.64 6.57 2.56
C ASN A 13 -0.23 6.32 3.07
N ILE A 14 0.58 5.53 2.36
CA ILE A 14 1.99 5.31 2.70
C ILE A 14 2.74 6.64 2.68
N GLU A 15 2.60 7.42 1.62
CA GLU A 15 3.29 8.70 1.47
C GLU A 15 2.87 9.71 2.56
N ALA A 16 1.60 9.72 2.95
CA ALA A 16 1.11 10.57 4.05
C ALA A 16 1.67 10.12 5.41
N ILE A 17 1.74 8.81 5.66
CA ILE A 17 2.35 8.27 6.87
C ILE A 17 3.83 8.65 6.90
N GLU A 18 4.58 8.39 5.81
CA GLU A 18 6.00 8.68 5.62
C GLU A 18 6.36 10.16 5.79
N LYS A 19 5.61 11.08 5.18
CA LYS A 19 5.79 12.53 5.38
C LYS A 19 5.57 12.94 6.83
N GLY A 20 4.64 12.27 7.53
CA GLY A 20 4.42 12.44 8.96
C GLY A 20 5.47 11.81 9.86
N LEU A 21 6.43 11.04 9.31
CA LEU A 21 7.53 10.40 10.07
C LEU A 21 8.73 11.32 10.31
N ASN A 22 8.83 12.46 9.62
CA ASN A 22 9.96 13.39 9.76
C ASN A 22 9.95 14.19 11.08
N ASN A 23 9.04 13.89 12.01
CA ASN A 23 9.04 14.41 13.37
C ASN A 23 9.39 13.26 14.32
N ASP A 24 10.46 13.41 15.11
CA ASP A 24 11.17 12.41 15.94
C ASP A 24 10.34 11.55 16.93
N SER A 25 9.01 11.66 16.95
CA SER A 25 8.11 10.84 17.75
C SER A 25 7.35 9.85 16.87
N LEU A 26 8.00 8.72 16.59
CA LEU A 26 7.33 7.55 16.03
C LEU A 26 6.72 6.74 17.17
N SER A 27 5.41 6.88 17.38
CA SER A 27 4.66 5.90 18.17
C SER A 27 4.72 4.54 17.45
N ALA A 28 4.80 3.45 18.21
CA ALA A 28 4.77 2.09 17.67
C ALA A 28 3.57 1.86 16.75
N ASP A 29 2.44 2.54 17.02
CA ASP A 29 1.23 2.54 16.18
C ASP A 29 1.50 3.00 14.73
N LYS A 30 2.23 4.09 14.52
CA LYS A 30 2.51 4.58 13.15
C LYS A 30 3.38 3.60 12.36
N LYS A 31 4.38 2.98 13.00
CA LYS A 31 5.22 1.92 12.38
C LYS A 31 4.38 0.71 12.01
N PHE A 32 3.50 0.28 12.91
CA PHE A 32 2.59 -0.84 12.69
C PHE A 32 1.66 -0.56 11.51
N ARG A 33 1.01 0.62 11.48
CA ARG A 33 0.11 1.01 10.40
C ARG A 33 0.83 1.11 9.05
N LEU A 34 2.06 1.62 9.02
CA LEU A 34 2.87 1.66 7.79
C LEU A 34 3.12 0.24 7.25
N GLY A 35 3.63 -0.66 8.09
CA GLY A 35 3.91 -2.04 7.71
C GLY A 35 2.66 -2.77 7.20
N TYR A 36 1.53 -2.62 7.90
CA TYR A 36 0.26 -3.21 7.48
C TYR A 36 -0.21 -2.67 6.12
N THR A 37 -0.09 -1.36 5.91
CA THR A 37 -0.49 -0.68 4.66
C THR A 37 0.40 -1.12 3.49
N GLN A 38 1.70 -1.31 3.73
CA GLN A 38 2.65 -1.81 2.75
C GLN A 38 2.33 -3.25 2.33
N GLN A 39 2.08 -4.14 3.31
CA GLN A 39 1.72 -5.53 3.05
C GLN A 39 0.41 -5.65 2.24
N ALA A 40 -0.61 -4.85 2.60
CA ALA A 40 -1.86 -4.81 1.86
C ALA A 40 -1.66 -4.38 0.41
N LEU A 41 -0.88 -3.31 0.18
CA LEU A 41 -0.55 -2.83 -1.17
C LEU A 41 0.12 -3.92 -2.02
N ASP A 42 1.07 -4.65 -1.45
CA ASP A 42 1.78 -5.69 -2.19
C ASP A 42 0.86 -6.87 -2.54
N GLY A 43 -0.06 -7.25 -1.65
CA GLY A 43 -1.10 -8.23 -1.95
C GLY A 43 -2.00 -7.81 -3.13
N TYR A 44 -2.41 -6.54 -3.18
CA TYR A 44 -3.22 -6.04 -4.30
C TYR A 44 -2.47 -5.98 -5.63
N LYS A 45 -1.16 -5.67 -5.61
CA LYS A 45 -0.33 -5.72 -6.81
C LYS A 45 -0.22 -7.15 -7.35
N SER A 46 0.02 -8.13 -6.47
CA SER A 46 0.10 -9.55 -6.87
C SER A 46 -1.22 -10.03 -7.48
N ALA A 47 -2.36 -9.73 -6.83
CA ALA A 47 -3.67 -10.10 -7.37
C ALA A 47 -3.97 -9.45 -8.73
N LEU A 48 -3.55 -8.19 -8.92
CA LEU A 48 -3.69 -7.52 -10.21
C LEU A 48 -2.79 -8.15 -11.28
N GLN A 49 -1.56 -8.54 -10.92
CA GLN A 49 -0.65 -9.21 -11.82
C GLN A 49 -1.18 -10.57 -12.26
N GLU A 50 -1.75 -11.37 -11.36
CA GLU A 50 -2.39 -12.65 -11.71
C GLU A 50 -3.58 -12.44 -12.64
N LEU A 51 -4.46 -11.46 -12.33
CA LEU A 51 -5.63 -11.14 -13.16
C LEU A 51 -5.25 -10.69 -14.59
N LEU A 52 -4.15 -9.95 -14.75
CA LEU A 52 -3.70 -9.45 -16.06
C LEU A 52 -2.78 -10.42 -16.78
N GLY A 53 -1.97 -11.19 -16.04
CA GLY A 53 -1.03 -12.18 -16.58
C GLY A 53 -1.72 -13.43 -17.12
N ASN A 54 -2.84 -13.85 -16.52
CA ASN A 54 -3.64 -14.99 -16.95
C ASN A 54 -4.49 -14.72 -18.21
N ASN A 55 -4.44 -13.52 -18.80
CA ASN A 55 -5.16 -13.17 -20.04
C ASN A 55 -4.28 -13.24 -21.30
N ASN A 56 -3.03 -13.71 -21.18
CA ASN A 56 -2.06 -13.78 -22.28
C ASN A 56 -1.72 -15.22 -22.73
N ASP A 57 -2.46 -16.23 -22.25
CA ASP A 57 -2.32 -17.64 -22.67
C ASP A 57 -3.40 -18.06 -23.69
#